data_AF-A0A9E4KEF3-F1
#
_entry.id   AF-A0A9E4KEF3-F1
#
_cell.length_a   1.000
_cell.length_b   1.000
_cell.length_c   1.000
_cell.angle_alpha   90.00
_cell.angle_beta   90.00
_cell.angle_gamma   90.00
#
_symmetry.space_group_name_H-M   'P 1'
#
loop_
_entity.id
_entity.type
_entity.pdbx_description
1 polymer ?
#
loop_
_entity_poly.entity_id
_entity_poly.type
_entity_poly.pdbx_seq_one_letter_code
_entity_poly.pdbx_strand_id
1 'polypeptide(L)'
;MSQFRVSDRPDWSGAAQQLVSGCKTLEDLNQRISLMEKVCDSLGDELYPAFLKILCIVGRNGDKEAKQLITETLVQTLLTGRLPSGRMSAWGAENSRGNHLFGQTRSLGPLEYVFTWYAQPSGRSPLPIHSFHHAASDLLELISSNPKAKKLYCSKLSADIEDPLDGSLSRKSRYAIGKFIENWASDKSTEEVLSSFLDTLHGDSLRRMDNLLSLYNTTLNR
;
A
#
# COMPACT_ATOMS: atom_id res chain seq x y z
N MET A 1 10.84 23.32 16.98
CA MET A 1 10.36 22.08 16.33
C MET A 1 9.27 22.48 15.36
N SER A 2 9.54 22.42 14.05
CA SER A 2 8.57 22.84 13.02
C SER A 2 7.62 21.68 12.74
N GLN A 3 6.33 21.89 12.99
CA GLN A 3 5.26 20.95 12.69
C GLN A 3 5.09 20.87 11.17
N PHE A 4 5.13 19.66 10.59
CA PHE A 4 4.91 19.45 9.17
C PHE A 4 3.42 19.74 8.86
N ARG A 5 3.09 20.97 8.48
CA ARG A 5 1.75 21.32 7.97
C ARG A 5 1.73 21.08 6.46
N VAL A 6 0.89 20.16 6.01
CA VAL A 6 0.59 19.97 4.59
C VAL A 6 -0.02 21.27 4.07
N SER A 7 0.71 21.97 3.21
CA SER A 7 0.24 23.20 2.52
C SER A 7 -0.91 22.87 1.56
N ASP A 8 -1.67 23.88 1.13
CA ASP A 8 -2.77 23.72 0.13
C ASP A 8 -2.29 23.13 -1.21
N ARG A 9 -0.97 23.22 -1.47
CA ARG A 9 -0.28 22.55 -2.58
C ARG A 9 0.99 21.87 -2.05
N PRO A 10 0.86 20.65 -1.54
CA PRO A 10 2.00 19.95 -0.98
C PRO A 10 2.96 19.51 -2.09
N ASP A 11 4.23 19.89 -1.94
CA ASP A 11 5.32 19.47 -2.83
C ASP A 11 5.77 18.05 -2.48
N TRP A 12 5.01 17.06 -2.97
CA TRP A 12 5.32 15.65 -2.74
C TRP A 12 6.61 15.20 -3.42
N SER A 13 6.97 15.84 -4.53
CA SER A 13 8.23 15.55 -5.24
C SER A 13 9.43 16.03 -4.43
N GLY A 14 9.37 17.24 -3.89
CA GLY A 14 10.35 17.76 -2.94
C GLY A 14 10.44 16.89 -1.68
N ALA A 15 9.31 16.45 -1.11
CA ALA A 15 9.31 15.56 0.05
C ALA A 15 9.99 14.20 -0.24
N ALA A 16 9.73 13.60 -1.41
CA ALA A 16 10.40 12.38 -1.84
C ALA A 16 11.91 12.57 -2.03
N GLN A 17 12.33 13.68 -2.66
CA GLN A 17 13.75 14.01 -2.79
C GLN A 17 14.42 14.21 -1.43
N GLN A 18 13.75 14.88 -0.48
CA GLN A 18 14.26 15.08 0.87
C GLN A 18 14.41 13.76 1.63
N LEU A 19 13.46 12.84 1.52
CA LEU A 19 13.57 11.50 2.12
C LEU A 19 14.78 10.75 1.56
N VAL A 20 14.94 10.71 0.23
CA VAL A 20 16.06 10.04 -0.43
C VAL A 20 17.40 10.67 -0.01
N SER A 21 17.52 11.99 -0.10
CA SER A 21 18.73 12.73 0.28
C SER A 21 19.09 12.55 1.76
N GLY A 22 18.08 12.55 2.64
CA GLY A 22 18.25 12.25 4.05
C GLY A 22 18.80 10.84 4.27
N CYS A 23 18.19 9.82 3.66
CA CYS A 23 18.70 8.45 3.74
C CYS A 23 20.10 8.30 3.14
N LYS A 24 20.44 9.03 2.07
CA LYS A 24 21.79 9.01 1.45
C LYS A 24 22.85 9.59 2.37
N THR A 25 22.51 10.64 3.12
CA THR A 25 23.44 11.35 4.03
C THR A 25 23.71 10.57 5.31
N LEU A 26 22.74 9.78 5.77
CA LEU A 26 22.88 8.97 6.99
C LEU A 26 23.65 7.68 6.67
N GLU A 27 24.79 7.47 7.31
CA GLU A 27 25.58 6.24 7.15
C GLU A 27 25.01 5.08 7.97
N ASP A 28 24.43 5.38 9.14
CA ASP A 28 23.87 4.39 10.04
C ASP A 28 22.45 3.98 9.66
N LEU A 29 22.21 2.67 9.63
CA LEU A 29 20.92 2.11 9.26
C LEU A 29 19.81 2.45 10.26
N ASN A 30 20.09 2.48 11.57
CA ASN A 30 19.08 2.83 12.57
C ASN A 30 18.66 4.30 12.45
N GLN A 31 19.57 5.19 12.07
CA GLN A 31 19.25 6.58 11.75
C GLN A 31 18.33 6.68 10.52
N ARG A 32 18.56 5.87 9.47
CA ARG A 32 17.66 5.82 8.30
C ARG A 32 16.26 5.33 8.66
N ILE A 33 16.16 4.27 9.47
CA ILE A 33 14.87 3.77 10.00
C ILE A 33 14.17 4.89 10.77
N SER A 34 14.89 5.54 11.68
CA SER A 34 14.32 6.60 12.52
C SER A 34 13.90 7.83 11.71
N LEU A 35 14.58 8.13 10.59
CA LEU A 35 14.14 9.17 9.65
C LEU A 35 12.82 8.77 8.97
N MET A 36 12.72 7.54 8.48
CA MET A 36 11.51 7.03 7.82
C MET A 36 10.28 7.10 8.73
N GLU A 37 10.43 6.65 9.98
CA GLU A 37 9.38 6.75 11.01
C GLU A 37 9.03 8.21 11.28
N LYS A 38 10.02 9.08 11.53
CA LYS A 38 9.77 10.51 11.77
C LYS A 38 9.03 11.17 10.62
N VAL A 39 9.33 10.82 9.37
CA VAL A 39 8.58 11.34 8.22
C VAL A 39 7.12 10.89 8.29
N CYS A 40 6.86 9.61 8.52
CA CYS A 40 5.51 9.07 8.68
C CYS A 40 4.76 9.74 9.85
N ASP A 41 5.38 9.81 11.03
CA ASP A 41 4.79 10.36 12.24
C ASP A 41 4.55 11.88 12.13
N SER A 42 5.45 12.60 11.45
CA SER A 42 5.34 14.06 11.29
C SER A 42 4.15 14.48 10.41
N LEU A 43 3.70 13.60 9.52
CA LEU A 43 2.48 13.80 8.74
C LEU A 43 1.24 13.59 9.62
N GLY A 44 1.35 12.76 10.66
CA GLY A 44 0.27 12.39 11.56
C GLY A 44 -0.55 11.20 11.06
N ASP A 45 -1.16 10.48 11.99
CA ASP A 45 -1.88 9.21 11.74
C ASP A 45 -2.92 9.30 10.62
N GLU A 46 -3.61 10.44 10.50
CA GLU A 46 -4.64 10.63 9.49
C GLU A 46 -4.08 10.75 8.06
N LEU A 47 -2.82 11.16 7.94
CA LEU A 47 -2.15 11.47 6.67
C LEU A 47 -1.18 10.36 6.24
N TYR A 48 -1.37 9.12 6.67
CA TYR A 48 -0.63 7.98 6.09
C TYR A 48 -0.70 7.92 4.54
N PRO A 49 -1.81 8.26 3.87
CA PRO A 49 -1.82 8.39 2.40
C PRO A 49 -0.79 9.38 1.82
N ALA A 50 -0.42 10.42 2.57
CA ALA A 50 0.64 11.34 2.18
C ALA A 50 2.02 10.64 2.20
N PHE A 51 2.28 9.82 3.22
CA PHE A 51 3.48 8.99 3.28
C PHE A 51 3.54 7.99 2.11
N LEU A 52 2.42 7.33 1.81
CA LEU A 52 2.32 6.45 0.65
C LEU A 52 2.62 7.19 -0.66
N LYS A 53 2.13 8.42 -0.80
CA LYS A 53 2.40 9.25 -1.99
C LYS A 53 3.89 9.57 -2.16
N ILE A 54 4.62 9.80 -1.06
CA ILE A 54 6.08 9.96 -1.07
C ILE A 54 6.74 8.69 -1.60
N LEU A 55 6.38 7.51 -1.07
CA LEU A 55 6.92 6.24 -1.54
C LEU A 55 6.59 5.96 -3.01
N CYS A 56 5.36 6.25 -3.44
CA CYS A 56 4.96 6.08 -4.84
C CYS A 56 5.80 6.96 -5.78
N ILE A 57 6.09 8.20 -5.39
CA ILE A 57 6.96 9.09 -6.18
C ILE A 57 8.38 8.54 -6.27
N VAL A 58 8.92 7.97 -5.19
CA VAL A 58 10.23 7.30 -5.24
C VAL A 58 10.18 6.08 -6.16
N GLY A 59 9.16 5.24 -6.06
CA GLY A 59 8.97 4.07 -6.92
C GLY A 59 8.87 4.44 -8.40
N ARG A 60 8.19 5.54 -8.72
CA ARG A 60 7.98 5.99 -10.09
C ARG A 60 9.19 6.72 -10.68
N ASN A 61 9.74 7.68 -9.94
CA ASN A 61 10.68 8.67 -10.47
C ASN A 61 12.11 8.51 -9.94
N GLY A 62 12.32 7.66 -8.92
CA GLY A 62 13.64 7.44 -8.34
C GLY A 62 14.58 6.73 -9.32
N ASP A 63 15.85 7.12 -9.32
CA ASP A 63 16.90 6.32 -9.96
C ASP A 63 17.10 4.98 -9.22
N LYS A 64 17.89 4.08 -9.82
CA LYS A 64 18.13 2.74 -9.27
C LYS A 64 18.66 2.79 -7.84
N GLU A 65 19.56 3.72 -7.55
CA GLU A 65 20.18 3.87 -6.23
C GLU A 65 19.17 4.35 -5.18
N ALA A 66 18.34 5.32 -5.53
CA ALA A 66 17.28 5.84 -4.66
C ALA A 66 16.25 4.77 -4.35
N LYS A 67 15.76 4.03 -5.36
CA LYS A 67 14.84 2.91 -5.15
C LYS A 67 15.47 1.86 -4.24
N GLN A 68 16.70 1.44 -4.53
CA GLN A 68 17.41 0.45 -3.73
C GLN A 68 17.59 0.90 -2.27
N LEU A 69 18.04 2.13 -2.03
CA LEU A 69 18.25 2.68 -0.69
C LEU A 69 16.95 2.73 0.13
N ILE A 70 15.86 3.21 -0.46
CA ILE A 70 14.57 3.29 0.22
C ILE A 70 14.02 1.90 0.48
N THR A 71 14.10 0.98 -0.49
CA THR A 71 13.63 -0.39 -0.34
C THR A 71 14.45 -1.16 0.69
N GLU A 72 15.77 -0.99 0.74
CA GLU A 72 16.62 -1.56 1.79
C GLU A 72 16.22 -1.03 3.17
N THR A 73 15.97 0.28 3.28
CA THR A 73 15.50 0.88 4.53
C THR A 73 14.16 0.28 4.96
N LEU A 74 13.18 0.17 4.05
CA LEU A 74 11.88 -0.46 4.31
C LEU A 74 12.01 -1.92 4.77
N VAL A 75 12.88 -2.70 4.14
CA VAL A 75 13.17 -4.08 4.58
C VAL A 75 13.65 -4.11 6.02
N GLN A 76 14.52 -3.17 6.41
CA GLN A 76 15.06 -3.15 7.76
C GLN A 76 14.01 -2.69 8.78
N THR A 77 13.12 -1.77 8.40
CA THR A 77 11.95 -1.45 9.23
C THR A 77 11.04 -2.67 9.43
N LEU A 78 10.84 -3.49 8.39
CA LEU A 78 10.05 -4.73 8.48
C LEU A 78 10.71 -5.74 9.42
N LEU A 79 12.02 -6.00 9.27
CA LEU A 79 12.76 -6.96 10.08
C LEU A 79 12.85 -6.57 11.56
N THR A 80 12.74 -5.28 11.87
CA THR A 80 12.82 -4.74 13.23
C THR A 80 11.45 -4.45 13.85
N GLY A 81 10.35 -4.76 13.16
CA GLY A 81 8.99 -4.48 13.65
C GLY A 81 8.64 -2.98 13.70
N ARG A 82 9.36 -2.17 12.93
CA ARG A 82 9.29 -0.69 12.88
C ARG A 82 8.77 -0.16 11.55
N LEU A 83 8.07 -1.01 10.79
CA LEU A 83 7.53 -0.64 9.48
C LEU A 83 6.57 0.55 9.63
N PRO A 84 6.76 1.66 8.90
CA PRO A 84 5.81 2.77 8.90
C PRO A 84 4.41 2.26 8.54
N SER A 85 3.44 2.52 9.41
CA SER A 85 2.11 1.94 9.28
C SER A 85 1.01 2.98 9.50
N GLY A 86 -0.07 2.83 8.74
CA GLY A 86 -1.24 3.68 8.82
C GLY A 86 -2.37 3.01 9.59
N ARG A 87 -3.10 3.80 10.37
CA ARG A 87 -4.28 3.32 11.08
C ARG A 87 -5.47 3.24 10.13
N MET A 88 -6.25 2.17 10.23
CA MET A 88 -7.51 2.01 9.51
C MET A 88 -8.52 1.29 10.39
N SER A 89 -9.81 1.58 10.22
CA SER A 89 -10.87 0.84 10.92
C SER A 89 -10.77 -0.65 10.64
N ALA A 90 -10.83 -1.48 11.68
CA ALA A 90 -10.89 -2.92 11.54
C ALA A 90 -12.17 -3.35 10.81
N TRP A 91 -12.13 -4.49 10.14
CA TRP A 91 -13.28 -4.98 9.39
C TRP A 91 -14.45 -5.25 10.33
N GLY A 92 -15.63 -4.72 10.02
CA GLY A 92 -16.84 -4.85 10.84
C GLY A 92 -17.00 -3.82 11.96
N ALA A 93 -16.01 -2.95 12.20
CA ALA A 93 -16.10 -1.90 13.22
C ALA A 93 -17.26 -0.90 12.97
N GLU A 94 -17.61 -0.66 11.71
CA GLU A 94 -18.71 0.24 11.32
C GLU A 94 -20.12 -0.28 11.68
N ASN A 95 -20.27 -1.59 11.94
CA ASN A 95 -21.54 -2.21 12.32
C ASN A 95 -21.82 -2.17 13.84
N SER A 96 -20.84 -1.77 14.64
CA SER A 96 -20.92 -1.72 16.10
C SER A 96 -21.50 -0.38 16.56
N ARG A 97 -22.83 -0.25 16.52
CA ARG A 97 -23.56 0.88 17.13
C ARG A 97 -23.54 0.77 18.66
N GLY A 98 -22.42 1.13 19.28
CA GLY A 98 -22.32 1.24 20.74
C GLY A 98 -20.96 0.77 21.25
N ASN A 99 -20.31 1.63 22.02
CA ASN A 99 -19.02 1.46 22.69
C ASN A 99 -17.76 1.44 21.80
N HIS A 100 -17.02 2.56 21.84
CA HIS A 100 -15.62 2.71 21.39
C HIS A 100 -14.62 1.98 22.31
N LEU A 101 -14.86 0.70 22.62
CA LEU A 101 -13.94 -0.10 23.41
C LEU A 101 -12.95 -0.83 22.49
N PHE A 102 -11.67 -0.74 22.85
CA PHE A 102 -10.47 -1.44 22.36
C PHE A 102 -10.66 -2.47 21.23
N GLY A 103 -9.93 -2.29 20.10
CA GLY A 103 -9.84 -3.26 18.99
C GLY A 103 -10.40 -2.78 17.64
N GLN A 104 -10.80 -1.51 17.50
CA GLN A 104 -11.48 -1.02 16.28
C GLN A 104 -10.54 -0.49 15.19
N THR A 105 -9.23 -0.46 15.42
CA THR A 105 -8.26 0.06 14.44
C THR A 105 -7.06 -0.87 14.30
N ARG A 106 -6.67 -1.14 13.07
CA ARG A 106 -5.49 -1.95 12.69
C ARG A 106 -4.37 -1.06 12.17
N SER A 107 -3.12 -1.48 12.36
CA SER A 107 -1.95 -0.84 11.75
C SER A 107 -1.56 -1.60 10.49
N LEU A 108 -1.56 -0.92 9.35
CA LEU A 108 -1.26 -1.54 8.06
C LEU A 108 0.00 -0.92 7.46
N GLY A 109 0.91 -1.77 7.01
CA GLY A 109 2.07 -1.36 6.21
C GLY A 109 1.67 -0.85 4.82
N PRO A 110 2.64 -0.45 3.98
CA PRO A 110 2.33 0.28 2.76
C PRO A 110 1.43 -0.46 1.77
N LEU A 111 1.74 -1.73 1.46
CA LEU A 111 0.94 -2.53 0.52
C LEU A 111 -0.40 -2.94 1.14
N GLU A 112 -0.38 -3.36 2.40
CA GLU A 112 -1.56 -3.79 3.15
C GLU A 112 -2.58 -2.65 3.23
N TYR A 113 -2.10 -1.42 3.46
CA TYR A 113 -2.95 -0.24 3.51
C TYR A 113 -3.65 0.01 2.18
N VAL A 114 -2.91 -0.02 1.06
CA VAL A 114 -3.49 0.20 -0.28
C VAL A 114 -4.50 -0.89 -0.64
N PHE A 115 -4.15 -2.17 -0.44
CA PHE A 115 -5.08 -3.28 -0.71
C PHE A 115 -6.34 -3.19 0.14
N THR A 116 -6.18 -2.87 1.42
CA THR A 116 -7.30 -2.84 2.35
C THR A 116 -8.20 -1.62 2.13
N TRP A 117 -7.63 -0.45 1.88
CA TRP A 117 -8.41 0.77 1.55
C TRP A 117 -9.24 0.59 0.28
N TYR A 118 -8.70 -0.13 -0.71
CA TYR A 118 -9.48 -0.45 -1.91
C TYR A 118 -10.55 -1.52 -1.66
N ALA A 119 -10.20 -2.58 -0.94
CA ALA A 119 -11.03 -3.78 -0.85
C ALA A 119 -12.16 -3.69 0.17
N GLN A 120 -12.13 -2.72 1.11
CA GLN A 120 -13.03 -2.69 2.26
C GLN A 120 -13.45 -1.26 2.63
N PRO A 121 -14.64 -1.09 3.22
CA PRO A 121 -15.00 0.14 3.92
C PRO A 121 -13.95 0.45 5.00
N SER A 122 -13.53 1.71 5.06
CA SER A 122 -12.41 2.16 5.88
C SER A 122 -12.71 3.42 6.69
N GLY A 123 -14.00 3.79 6.82
CA GLY A 123 -14.44 5.09 7.37
C GLY A 123 -14.00 6.31 6.54
N ARG A 124 -13.32 6.09 5.41
CA ARG A 124 -12.80 7.11 4.49
C ARG A 124 -13.51 7.03 3.15
N SER A 125 -13.31 8.06 2.31
CA SER A 125 -13.72 7.98 0.91
C SER A 125 -13.11 6.72 0.26
N PRO A 126 -13.90 5.92 -0.48
CA PRO A 126 -13.38 4.76 -1.20
C PRO A 126 -12.24 5.16 -2.13
N LEU A 127 -11.20 4.31 -2.21
CA LEU A 127 -10.09 4.50 -3.13
C LEU A 127 -10.54 4.10 -4.56
N PRO A 128 -10.55 5.01 -5.55
CA PRO A 128 -10.94 4.65 -6.92
C PRO A 128 -9.99 3.61 -7.54
N ILE A 129 -10.48 2.76 -8.43
CA ILE A 129 -9.69 1.68 -9.06
C ILE A 129 -8.42 2.17 -9.75
N HIS A 130 -8.46 3.32 -10.45
CA HIS A 130 -7.28 3.91 -11.08
C HIS A 130 -6.25 4.36 -10.04
N SER A 131 -6.70 4.95 -8.92
CA SER A 131 -5.83 5.40 -7.84
C SER A 131 -5.20 4.21 -7.10
N PHE A 132 -5.97 3.15 -6.90
CA PHE A 132 -5.48 1.87 -6.40
C PHE A 132 -4.40 1.30 -7.30
N HIS A 133 -4.69 1.14 -8.60
CA HIS A 133 -3.76 0.54 -9.57
C HIS A 133 -2.45 1.32 -9.65
N HIS A 134 -2.52 2.66 -9.73
CA HIS A 134 -1.33 3.50 -9.73
C HIS A 134 -0.49 3.36 -8.45
N ALA A 135 -1.12 3.48 -7.28
CA ALA A 135 -0.40 3.41 -6.01
C ALA A 135 0.23 2.01 -5.79
N ALA A 136 -0.52 0.95 -6.08
CA ALA A 136 -0.02 -0.41 -5.97
C ALA A 136 1.13 -0.66 -6.97
N SER A 137 1.01 -0.20 -8.22
CA SER A 137 2.06 -0.35 -9.23
C SER A 137 3.36 0.34 -8.81
N ASP A 138 3.28 1.60 -8.35
CA ASP A 138 4.47 2.35 -7.93
C ASP A 138 5.15 1.71 -6.71
N LEU A 139 4.37 1.20 -5.74
CA LEU A 139 4.91 0.49 -4.57
C LEU A 139 5.55 -0.85 -4.97
N LEU A 140 4.94 -1.60 -5.90
CA LEU A 140 5.50 -2.86 -6.37
C LEU A 140 6.79 -2.66 -7.16
N GLU A 141 6.85 -1.61 -7.97
CA GLU A 141 8.06 -1.20 -8.68
C GLU A 141 9.19 -0.84 -7.68
N LEU A 142 8.86 -0.09 -6.63
CA LEU A 142 9.81 0.22 -5.55
C LEU A 142 10.31 -1.04 -4.85
N ILE A 143 9.41 -1.89 -4.37
CA ILE A 143 9.78 -3.08 -3.59
C ILE A 143 10.51 -4.12 -4.46
N SER A 144 10.11 -4.26 -5.73
CA SER A 144 10.72 -5.22 -6.66
C SER A 144 12.10 -4.79 -7.13
N SER A 145 12.54 -3.55 -6.84
CA SER A 145 13.92 -3.13 -7.06
C SER A 145 14.93 -3.90 -6.19
N ASN A 146 14.47 -4.64 -5.18
CA ASN A 146 15.28 -5.51 -4.34
C ASN A 146 14.61 -6.90 -4.18
N PRO A 147 15.19 -7.99 -4.74
CA PRO A 147 14.62 -9.32 -4.64
C PRO A 147 14.42 -9.84 -3.22
N LYS A 148 15.27 -9.42 -2.27
CA LYS A 148 15.11 -9.78 -0.85
C LYS A 148 13.89 -9.09 -0.24
N ALA A 149 13.62 -7.85 -0.63
CA ALA A 149 12.44 -7.10 -0.18
C ALA A 149 11.16 -7.78 -0.67
N LYS A 150 11.08 -8.10 -1.96
CA LYS A 150 9.96 -8.85 -2.54
C LYS A 150 9.65 -10.13 -1.74
N LYS A 151 10.67 -10.96 -1.47
CA LYS A 151 10.50 -12.18 -0.67
C LYS A 151 9.95 -11.91 0.74
N LEU A 152 10.52 -10.93 1.43
CA LEU A 152 10.09 -10.58 2.80
C LEU A 152 8.65 -10.03 2.84
N TYR A 153 8.27 -9.21 1.86
CA TYR A 153 6.90 -8.71 1.74
C TYR A 153 5.92 -9.84 1.42
N CYS A 154 6.25 -10.77 0.52
CA CYS A 154 5.43 -11.97 0.30
C CYS A 154 5.23 -12.77 1.59
N SER A 155 6.30 -13.04 2.34
CA SER A 155 6.21 -13.76 3.62
C SER A 155 5.36 -13.03 4.65
N LYS A 156 5.52 -11.69 4.76
CA LYS A 156 4.71 -10.87 5.66
C LYS A 156 3.22 -10.92 5.28
N LEU A 157 2.90 -10.68 4.02
CA LEU A 157 1.52 -10.70 3.53
C LEU A 157 0.88 -12.09 3.71
N SER A 158 1.65 -13.17 3.52
CA SER A 158 1.19 -14.54 3.82
C SER A 158 0.83 -14.69 5.30
N ALA A 159 1.67 -14.22 6.21
CA ALA A 159 1.38 -14.26 7.64
C ALA A 159 0.11 -13.47 8.00
N ASP A 160 -0.06 -12.27 7.42
CA ASP A 160 -1.24 -11.43 7.67
C ASP A 160 -2.55 -12.09 7.22
N ILE A 161 -2.56 -12.84 6.10
CA ILE A 161 -3.78 -13.53 5.64
C ILE A 161 -4.05 -14.85 6.36
N GLU A 162 -3.01 -15.46 6.94
CA GLU A 162 -3.08 -16.70 7.72
C GLU A 162 -3.49 -16.48 9.18
N ASP A 163 -3.44 -15.24 9.68
CA ASP A 163 -3.94 -14.88 11.01
C ASP A 163 -5.42 -14.46 10.97
N PRO A 164 -6.38 -15.37 11.24
CA PRO A 164 -7.80 -15.02 11.28
C PRO A 164 -8.19 -14.20 12.51
N LEU A 165 -7.34 -14.13 13.55
CA LEU A 165 -7.65 -13.47 14.82
C LEU A 165 -7.41 -11.96 14.76
N ASP A 166 -6.54 -11.51 13.86
CA ASP A 166 -6.26 -10.08 13.65
C ASP A 166 -7.48 -9.31 13.12
N GLY A 167 -8.48 -10.00 12.54
CA GLY A 167 -9.74 -9.38 12.09
C GLY A 167 -9.56 -8.27 11.04
N SER A 168 -8.36 -8.14 10.48
CA SER A 168 -7.95 -7.04 9.62
C SER A 168 -8.44 -7.23 8.19
N LEU A 169 -8.72 -8.45 7.76
CA LEU A 169 -9.06 -8.74 6.37
C LEU A 169 -10.30 -9.64 6.20
N SER A 170 -11.22 -9.20 5.34
CA SER A 170 -12.35 -10.03 4.90
C SER A 170 -11.87 -11.31 4.22
N ARG A 171 -12.69 -12.38 4.21
CA ARG A 171 -12.36 -13.64 3.50
C ARG A 171 -12.05 -13.39 2.02
N LYS A 172 -12.79 -12.49 1.37
CA LYS A 172 -12.60 -12.12 -0.04
C LYS A 172 -11.27 -11.41 -0.26
N SER A 173 -10.93 -10.45 0.62
CA SER A 173 -9.65 -9.73 0.58
C SER A 173 -8.48 -10.68 0.81
N ARG A 174 -8.57 -11.59 1.79
CA ARG A 174 -7.52 -12.60 2.06
C ARG A 174 -7.29 -13.50 0.85
N TYR A 175 -8.37 -13.97 0.22
CA TYR A 175 -8.25 -14.80 -0.99
C TYR A 175 -7.60 -14.05 -2.16
N ALA A 176 -8.01 -12.80 -2.41
CA ALA A 176 -7.41 -11.96 -3.45
C ALA A 176 -5.93 -11.66 -3.18
N ILE A 177 -5.56 -11.36 -1.93
CA ILE A 177 -4.16 -11.15 -1.51
C ILE A 177 -3.36 -12.45 -1.67
N GLY A 178 -3.93 -13.62 -1.35
CA GLY A 178 -3.28 -14.91 -1.60
C GLY A 178 -2.93 -15.12 -3.07
N LYS A 179 -3.87 -14.85 -4.00
CA LYS A 179 -3.61 -14.91 -5.45
C LYS A 179 -2.60 -13.87 -5.92
N PHE A 180 -2.63 -12.68 -5.35
CA PHE A 180 -1.61 -11.68 -5.57
C PHE A 180 -0.21 -12.20 -5.17
N ILE A 181 -0.05 -12.77 -3.97
CA ILE A 181 1.24 -13.29 -3.47
C ILE A 181 1.76 -14.42 -4.37
N GLU A 182 0.92 -15.40 -4.72
CA GLU A 182 1.30 -16.52 -5.61
C GLU A 182 1.86 -16.00 -6.95
N ASN A 183 1.15 -15.07 -7.57
CA ASN A 183 1.53 -14.50 -8.87
C ASN A 183 2.77 -13.63 -8.77
N TRP A 184 2.88 -12.80 -7.72
CA TRP A 184 4.03 -11.94 -7.54
C TRP A 184 5.29 -12.76 -7.26
N ALA A 185 5.21 -13.77 -6.39
CA ALA A 185 6.32 -14.68 -6.11
C ALA A 185 6.78 -15.47 -7.34
N SER A 186 5.89 -15.70 -8.32
CA SER A 186 6.19 -16.37 -9.59
C SER A 186 6.71 -15.43 -10.69
N ASP A 187 7.18 -14.24 -10.32
CA ASP A 187 7.78 -13.25 -11.23
C ASP A 187 6.88 -12.81 -12.41
N LYS A 188 5.56 -12.87 -12.24
CA LYS A 188 4.62 -12.24 -13.18
C LYS A 188 4.78 -10.72 -13.16
N SER A 189 4.41 -10.08 -14.28
CA SER A 189 4.47 -8.62 -14.39
C SER A 189 3.51 -7.93 -13.40
N THR A 190 3.85 -6.72 -12.96
CA THR A 190 3.02 -5.92 -12.04
C THR A 190 1.56 -5.85 -12.51
N GLU A 191 1.34 -5.66 -13.81
CA GLU A 191 0.00 -5.60 -14.40
C GLU A 191 -0.76 -6.93 -14.22
N GLU A 192 -0.14 -8.06 -14.53
CA GLU A 192 -0.77 -9.38 -14.39
C GLU A 192 -1.13 -9.69 -12.93
N VAL A 193 -0.24 -9.35 -12.00
CA VAL A 193 -0.48 -9.59 -10.57
C VAL A 193 -1.63 -8.71 -10.06
N LEU A 194 -1.67 -7.43 -10.41
CA LEU A 194 -2.74 -6.51 -9.99
C LEU A 194 -4.08 -6.82 -10.66
N SER A 195 -4.07 -7.14 -11.96
CA SER A 195 -5.26 -7.61 -12.66
C SER A 195 -5.81 -8.88 -12.03
N SER A 196 -4.96 -9.84 -11.68
CA SER A 196 -5.39 -11.06 -10.98
C SER A 196 -5.97 -10.77 -9.60
N PHE A 197 -5.40 -9.82 -8.85
CA PHE A 197 -5.96 -9.38 -7.57
C PHE A 197 -7.36 -8.79 -7.76
N LEU A 198 -7.53 -7.87 -8.72
CA LEU A 198 -8.80 -7.21 -9.02
C LEU A 198 -9.87 -8.19 -9.49
N ASP A 199 -9.54 -9.08 -10.43
CA ASP A 199 -10.43 -10.14 -10.92
C ASP A 199 -10.88 -11.05 -9.76
N THR A 200 -9.96 -11.42 -8.88
CA THR A 200 -10.29 -12.26 -7.71
C THR A 200 -11.15 -11.52 -6.69
N LEU A 201 -10.82 -10.24 -6.43
CA LEU A 201 -11.52 -9.42 -5.46
C LEU A 201 -12.91 -9.01 -5.92
N HIS A 202 -13.17 -8.89 -7.21
CA HIS A 202 -14.50 -8.52 -7.74
C HIS A 202 -15.29 -9.72 -8.25
N GLY A 203 -14.62 -10.84 -8.52
CA GLY A 203 -15.17 -11.95 -9.30
C GLY A 203 -15.48 -11.52 -10.73
N ASP A 204 -16.40 -12.21 -11.39
CA ASP A 204 -16.86 -11.88 -12.75
C ASP A 204 -17.53 -10.50 -12.90
N SER A 205 -17.75 -9.73 -11.82
CA SER A 205 -18.50 -8.46 -11.90
C SER A 205 -17.80 -7.37 -12.71
N LEU A 206 -16.46 -7.23 -12.63
CA LEU A 206 -15.73 -6.25 -13.44
C LEU A 206 -15.62 -6.69 -14.90
N ARG A 207 -15.27 -7.96 -15.14
CA ARG A 207 -15.29 -8.55 -16.49
C ARG A 207 -16.67 -8.48 -17.14
N ARG A 208 -17.76 -8.63 -16.38
CA ARG A 208 -19.12 -8.42 -16.89
C ARG A 208 -19.41 -6.97 -17.23
N MET A 209 -18.98 -6.00 -16.42
CA MET A 209 -19.19 -4.58 -16.74
C MET A 209 -18.41 -4.16 -17.98
N ASP A 210 -17.15 -4.55 -18.11
CA ASP A 210 -16.34 -4.25 -19.31
C ASP A 210 -16.89 -4.95 -20.56
N ASN A 211 -17.35 -6.21 -20.42
CA ASN A 211 -18.02 -6.92 -21.52
C ASN A 211 -19.35 -6.25 -21.90
N LEU A 212 -20.14 -5.77 -20.93
CA LEU A 212 -21.41 -5.08 -21.19
C LEU A 212 -21.21 -3.71 -21.84
N LEU A 213 -20.19 -2.95 -21.42
CA LEU A 213 -19.83 -1.67 -22.04
C LEU A 213 -19.28 -1.87 -23.46
N SER A 214 -18.48 -2.91 -23.67
CA SER A 214 -17.98 -3.30 -25.00
C SER A 214 -19.11 -3.73 -25.94
N LEU A 215 -20.05 -4.55 -25.46
CA LEU A 215 -21.26 -4.94 -26.20
C LEU A 215 -22.14 -3.73 -26.54
N TYR A 216 -22.37 -2.83 -25.58
CA TYR A 216 -23.16 -1.62 -25.78
C TYR A 216 -22.55 -0.69 -26.84
N ASN A 217 -21.23 -0.48 -26.80
CA ASN A 217 -20.49 0.30 -27.80
C ASN A 217 -20.47 -0.36 -29.19
N THR A 218 -20.56 -1.69 -29.26
CA THR A 218 -20.62 -2.43 -30.53
C THR A 218 -22.03 -2.36 -31.15
N THR A 219 -23.08 -2.27 -30.33
CA THR A 219 -24.46 -2.12 -30.78
C THR A 219 -24.84 -0.68 -31.19
N LEU A 220 -24.16 0.33 -30.66
CA LEU A 220 -24.37 1.74 -31.02
C LEU A 220 -23.61 2.19 -32.27
N ASN A 221 -22.61 1.42 -32.70
CA ASN A 221 -21.82 1.67 -33.91
C ASN A 221 -22.27 0.79 -35.11
N ARG A 222 -23.48 0.24 -35.06
CA ARG A 222 -24.19 -0.42 -36.17
C ARG A 222 -25.45 0.36 -36.50
#